data_AF-A0A3P7WPM6-F1
#
_entry.id   AF-A0A3P7WPM6-F1
#
_cell.length_a   1.000
_cell.length_b   1.000
_cell.length_c   1.000
_cell.angle_alpha   90.00
_cell.angle_beta   90.00
_cell.angle_gamma   90.00
#
_symmetry.space_group_name_H-M   'P 1'
#
loop_
_entity.id
_entity.type
_entity.pdbx_description
1 polymer ?
#
loop_
_entity_poly.entity_id
_entity_poly.type
_entity_poly.pdbx_seq_one_letter_code
_entity_poly.pdbx_strand_id
1 'polypeptide(L)'
;MDIRFRPFPYKGGLGLSGAEGARDNALFVEYLKSQHGDLADHVYLTSDAVATVAAAFEHGVILIAGTGSSCRVLLNDGRVFGVGGWGHQIGDGGSAFWIAMRAIRMIFDEDDGMEIPHESTQKIRELLLEYFNIEDKVDILEHLYSKFQKSKVALFTKELAKRAFIPVPIRTILQYFFSYRYRRSCSKQVILRLLGFVHAVQGTWIPKVNIYRPSTSSAIGAAVMVAQQAGISIPHPNCASLLETINFY
;
A
#
# COMPACT_ATOMS: atom_id res chain seq x y z
N MET A 1 15.49 47.07 9.10
CA MET A 1 14.03 46.87 9.06
C MET A 1 13.78 45.41 9.31
N ASP A 2 13.36 45.10 10.52
CA ASP A 2 13.14 43.74 11.02
C ASP A 2 11.74 43.32 10.56
N ILE A 3 11.65 42.59 9.43
CA ILE A 3 10.37 42.07 8.94
C ILE A 3 10.01 40.88 9.83
N ARG A 4 9.43 41.16 10.99
CA ARG A 4 8.75 40.14 11.79
C ARG A 4 7.53 39.70 10.99
N PHE A 5 7.62 38.56 10.32
CA PHE A 5 6.45 37.84 9.84
C PHE A 5 5.53 37.64 11.04
N ARG A 6 4.36 38.29 11.03
CA ARG A 6 3.29 37.92 11.97
C ARG A 6 2.97 36.44 11.69
N PRO A 7 2.91 35.55 12.70
CA PRO A 7 2.44 34.20 12.46
C PRO A 7 1.01 34.34 11.94
N PHE A 8 0.81 33.98 10.69
CA PHE A 8 -0.54 33.82 10.16
C PHE A 8 -1.12 32.57 10.82
N PRO A 9 -2.42 32.56 11.21
CA PRO A 9 -3.03 31.50 11.98
C PRO A 9 -3.35 30.26 11.13
N TYR A 10 -2.33 29.74 10.43
CA TYR A 10 -2.47 28.62 9.54
C TYR A 10 -2.41 27.32 10.33
N LYS A 11 -3.38 26.45 10.06
CA LYS A 11 -3.38 25.06 10.50
C LYS A 11 -2.91 24.20 9.34
N GLY A 12 -1.84 23.44 9.52
CA GLY A 12 -1.23 22.58 8.50
C GLY A 12 -1.62 21.12 8.69
N GLY A 13 -1.77 20.40 7.58
CA GLY A 13 -2.08 18.96 7.56
C GLY A 13 -1.05 18.18 6.77
N LEU A 14 -0.57 17.08 7.33
CA LEU A 14 0.41 16.19 6.70
C LEU A 14 -0.13 14.75 6.69
N GLY A 15 -0.23 14.17 5.49
CA GLY A 15 -0.54 12.75 5.29
C GLY A 15 0.71 12.02 4.84
N LEU A 16 1.40 11.34 5.75
CA LEU A 16 2.72 10.73 5.49
C LEU A 16 2.67 9.20 5.60
N SER A 17 3.45 8.51 4.75
CA SER A 17 3.67 7.08 4.91
C SER A 17 4.49 6.81 6.17
N GLY A 18 4.09 5.84 7.00
CA GLY A 18 4.77 5.54 8.27
C GLY A 18 4.26 6.34 9.47
N ALA A 19 3.31 7.26 9.27
CA ALA A 19 2.74 8.09 10.32
C ALA A 19 1.55 7.42 11.04
N GLU A 20 1.70 6.15 11.42
CA GLU A 20 0.68 5.40 12.16
C GLU A 20 0.92 5.37 13.68
N GLY A 21 2.15 5.63 14.13
CA GLY A 21 2.53 5.59 15.55
C GLY A 21 2.29 6.92 16.27
N ALA A 22 1.39 6.95 17.26
CA ALA A 22 1.05 8.19 17.97
C ALA A 22 2.26 8.87 18.65
N ARG A 23 3.20 8.09 19.20
CA ARG A 23 4.41 8.61 19.84
C ARG A 23 5.34 9.28 18.84
N ASP A 24 5.70 8.56 17.77
CA ASP A 24 6.63 9.06 16.75
C ASP A 24 6.04 10.26 16.01
N ASN A 25 4.73 10.23 15.76
CA ASN A 25 3.98 11.35 15.21
C ASN A 25 4.06 12.59 16.11
N ALA A 26 3.89 12.42 17.43
CA ALA A 26 3.99 13.53 18.37
C ALA A 26 5.40 14.14 18.39
N LEU A 27 6.45 13.30 18.41
CA LEU A 27 7.84 13.74 18.34
C LEU A 27 8.15 14.48 17.03
N PHE A 28 7.62 14.00 15.91
CA PHE A 28 7.80 14.66 14.61
C PHE A 28 7.11 16.03 14.57
N VAL A 29 5.89 16.13 15.13
CA VAL A 29 5.18 17.41 15.24
C VAL A 29 5.93 18.38 16.16
N GLU A 30 6.48 17.91 17.28
CA GLU A 30 7.30 18.72 18.18
C GLU A 30 8.57 19.23 17.49
N TYR A 31 9.26 18.35 16.76
CA TYR A 31 10.40 18.73 15.94
C TYR A 31 10.05 19.83 14.94
N LEU A 32 8.97 19.67 14.17
CA LEU A 32 8.51 20.68 13.22
C LEU A 32 8.19 22.01 13.91
N LYS A 33 7.54 21.98 15.07
CA LYS A 33 7.26 23.21 15.84
C LYS A 33 8.53 23.90 16.29
N SER A 34 9.54 23.14 16.72
CA SER A 34 10.81 23.71 17.22
C SER A 34 11.67 24.32 16.11
N GLN A 35 11.68 23.72 14.91
CA GLN A 35 12.55 24.15 13.80
C GLN A 35 11.83 25.04 12.78
N HIS A 36 10.52 24.91 12.65
CA HIS A 36 9.69 25.51 11.59
C HIS A 36 8.34 26.01 12.13
N GLY A 37 8.31 26.52 13.36
CA GLY A 37 7.11 27.05 14.00
C GLY A 37 6.50 28.28 13.30
N ASP A 38 7.21 28.86 12.33
CA ASP A 38 6.76 29.93 11.45
C ASP A 38 5.85 29.44 10.32
N LEU A 39 5.82 28.13 10.02
CA LEU A 39 5.01 27.57 8.93
C LEU A 39 3.52 27.43 9.27
N ALA A 40 3.20 27.06 10.51
CA ALA A 40 1.84 26.84 10.99
C ALA A 40 1.77 26.84 12.51
N ASP A 41 0.72 27.46 13.07
CA ASP A 41 0.47 27.45 14.52
C ASP A 41 0.18 26.04 15.03
N HIS A 42 -0.48 25.23 14.20
CA HIS A 42 -0.88 23.86 14.52
C HIS A 42 -0.60 22.96 13.32
N VAL A 43 0.09 21.85 13.56
CA VAL A 43 0.36 20.81 12.56
C VAL A 43 -0.37 19.54 12.97
N TYR A 44 -1.21 19.04 12.08
CA TYR A 44 -1.91 17.77 12.23
C TYR A 44 -1.25 16.74 11.32
N LEU A 45 -0.85 15.63 11.91
CA LEU A 45 -0.15 14.54 11.22
C LEU A 45 -1.02 13.28 11.22
N THR A 46 -1.15 12.67 10.06
CA THR A 46 -1.87 11.42 9.86
C THR A 46 -1.15 10.54 8.83
N SER A 47 -1.54 9.27 8.73
CA SER A 47 -1.04 8.41 7.67
C SER A 47 -1.57 8.82 6.29
N ASP A 48 -0.78 8.61 5.26
CA ASP A 48 -1.17 8.78 3.85
C ASP A 48 -2.43 7.97 3.50
N ALA A 49 -2.62 6.80 4.11
CA ALA A 49 -3.80 5.95 3.98
C ALA A 49 -5.07 6.64 4.46
N VAL A 50 -5.05 7.17 5.68
CA VAL A 50 -6.21 7.84 6.28
C VAL A 50 -6.51 9.14 5.56
N ALA A 51 -5.48 9.91 5.21
CA ALA A 51 -5.64 11.11 4.39
C ALA A 51 -6.30 10.77 3.04
N THR A 52 -5.92 9.65 2.41
CA THR A 52 -6.54 9.21 1.15
C THR A 52 -8.02 8.87 1.31
N VAL A 53 -8.42 8.20 2.42
CA VAL A 53 -9.84 7.94 2.70
C VAL A 53 -10.59 9.25 2.88
N ALA A 54 -10.07 10.16 3.71
CA ALA A 54 -10.71 11.43 4.01
C ALA A 54 -10.86 12.36 2.79
N ALA A 55 -10.06 12.17 1.74
CA ALA A 55 -10.25 12.87 0.47
C ALA A 55 -11.38 12.24 -0.38
N ALA A 56 -11.55 10.93 -0.26
CA ALA A 56 -12.46 10.14 -1.10
C ALA A 56 -13.86 10.04 -0.51
N PHE A 57 -13.97 9.85 0.81
CA PHE A 57 -15.21 9.60 1.54
C PHE A 57 -15.17 10.21 2.95
N GLU A 58 -16.34 10.54 3.49
CA GLU A 58 -16.47 10.98 4.89
C GLU A 58 -16.08 9.87 5.88
N HIS A 59 -16.28 8.62 5.50
CA HIS A 59 -15.95 7.41 6.23
C HIS A 59 -15.80 6.25 5.24
N GLY A 60 -15.03 5.24 5.59
CA GLY A 60 -14.82 4.09 4.70
C GLY A 60 -13.59 3.27 5.01
N VAL A 61 -13.36 2.27 4.17
CA VAL A 61 -12.22 1.36 4.26
C VAL A 61 -11.26 1.63 3.11
N ILE A 62 -9.96 1.71 3.41
CA ILE A 62 -8.90 1.71 2.39
C ILE A 62 -8.02 0.49 2.54
N LEU A 63 -7.75 -0.13 1.40
CA LEU A 63 -6.75 -1.16 1.26
C LEU A 63 -5.59 -0.64 0.39
N ILE A 64 -4.39 -0.73 0.94
CA ILE A 64 -3.14 -0.38 0.25
C ILE A 64 -2.36 -1.67 0.04
N ALA A 65 -1.94 -1.96 -1.20
CA ALA A 65 -1.07 -3.08 -1.53
C ALA A 65 -0.05 -2.65 -2.62
N GLY A 66 1.08 -2.11 -2.19
CA GLY A 66 2.21 -1.71 -3.02
C GLY A 66 3.45 -2.48 -2.61
N THR A 67 4.57 -1.78 -2.38
CA THR A 67 5.78 -2.38 -1.80
C THR A 67 5.52 -3.01 -0.43
N GLY A 68 4.62 -2.41 0.36
CA GLY A 68 4.02 -2.99 1.57
C GLY A 68 2.49 -3.07 1.43
N SER A 69 1.78 -3.52 2.47
CA SER A 69 0.32 -3.54 2.46
C SER A 69 -0.29 -3.22 3.82
N SER A 70 -1.43 -2.52 3.80
CA SER A 70 -2.15 -2.10 4.99
C SER A 70 -3.63 -1.90 4.69
N CYS A 71 -4.46 -2.14 5.69
CA CYS A 71 -5.88 -1.82 5.67
C CYS A 71 -6.18 -0.81 6.79
N ARG A 72 -6.92 0.26 6.48
CA ARG A 72 -7.38 1.24 7.46
C ARG A 72 -8.88 1.48 7.27
N VAL A 73 -9.57 1.72 8.38
CA VAL A 73 -10.98 2.07 8.43
C VAL A 73 -11.10 3.44 9.09
N LEU A 74 -11.75 4.37 8.43
CA LEU A 74 -12.18 5.66 8.99
C LEU A 74 -13.67 5.57 9.30
N LEU A 75 -14.04 5.76 10.57
CA LEU A 75 -15.43 5.81 11.01
C LEU A 75 -15.99 7.23 10.93
N ASN A 76 -17.32 7.35 10.95
CA ASN A 76 -18.03 8.64 10.89
C ASN A 76 -17.70 9.56 12.07
N ASP A 77 -17.28 9.00 13.20
CA ASP A 77 -16.84 9.75 14.38
C ASP A 77 -15.36 10.16 14.33
N GLY A 78 -14.67 9.92 13.21
CA GLY A 78 -13.28 10.24 12.99
C GLY A 78 -12.29 9.23 13.58
N ARG A 79 -12.75 8.18 14.27
CA ARG A 79 -11.85 7.12 14.75
C ARG A 79 -11.28 6.31 13.59
N VAL A 80 -10.03 5.91 13.75
CA VAL A 80 -9.31 5.09 12.77
C VAL A 80 -8.95 3.74 13.38
N PHE A 81 -9.26 2.67 12.66
CA PHE A 81 -8.80 1.30 12.97
C PHE A 81 -7.92 0.78 11.85
N GLY A 82 -6.98 -0.10 12.17
CA GLY A 82 -6.02 -0.61 11.19
C GLY A 82 -5.67 -2.08 11.39
N VAL A 83 -5.48 -2.77 10.26
CA VAL A 83 -4.92 -4.13 10.20
C VAL A 83 -3.77 -4.13 9.20
N GLY A 84 -2.65 -4.76 9.56
CA GLY A 84 -1.44 -4.79 8.73
C GLY A 84 -0.73 -3.43 8.64
N GLY A 85 0.29 -3.36 7.78
CA GLY A 85 1.23 -2.23 7.74
C GLY A 85 2.32 -2.30 8.80
N TRP A 86 2.57 -3.48 9.38
CA TRP A 86 3.62 -3.70 10.39
C TRP A 86 5.01 -3.91 9.79
N GLY A 87 5.13 -3.73 8.47
CA GLY A 87 6.36 -3.95 7.74
C GLY A 87 6.48 -5.38 7.22
N HIS A 88 7.49 -5.57 6.37
CA HIS A 88 7.60 -6.73 5.50
C HIS A 88 8.07 -8.02 6.19
N GLN A 89 8.65 -7.91 7.39
CA GLN A 89 9.16 -9.05 8.14
C GLN A 89 8.05 -9.84 8.81
N ILE A 90 7.06 -9.14 9.39
CA ILE A 90 6.00 -9.74 10.21
C ILE A 90 4.59 -9.41 9.72
N GLY A 91 4.49 -8.61 8.67
CA GLY A 91 3.22 -8.11 8.14
C GLY A 91 3.27 -7.95 6.62
N ASP A 92 2.57 -6.95 6.11
CA ASP A 92 2.47 -6.63 4.68
C ASP A 92 2.01 -7.83 3.82
N GLY A 93 1.12 -8.68 4.35
CA GLY A 93 0.52 -9.80 3.62
C GLY A 93 -0.13 -9.34 2.32
N GLY A 94 0.18 -10.00 1.21
CA GLY A 94 -0.26 -9.58 -0.13
C GLY A 94 0.48 -8.37 -0.69
N SER A 95 1.46 -7.76 -0.01
CA SER A 95 2.29 -6.76 -0.68
C SER A 95 3.10 -7.36 -1.84
N ALA A 96 3.58 -6.52 -2.76
CA ALA A 96 4.51 -6.96 -3.79
C ALA A 96 5.75 -7.64 -3.16
N PHE A 97 6.30 -7.08 -2.08
CA PHE A 97 7.39 -7.74 -1.35
C PHE A 97 7.01 -9.16 -0.89
N TRP A 98 5.83 -9.32 -0.30
CA TRP A 98 5.34 -10.62 0.17
C TRP A 98 5.21 -11.64 -0.97
N ILE A 99 4.70 -11.22 -2.13
CA ILE A 99 4.57 -12.08 -3.30
C ILE A 99 5.94 -12.49 -3.84
N ALA A 100 6.87 -11.54 -3.98
CA ALA A 100 8.23 -11.81 -4.42
C ALA A 100 8.95 -12.81 -3.49
N MET A 101 8.86 -12.60 -2.17
CA MET A 101 9.47 -13.50 -1.20
C MET A 101 8.90 -14.92 -1.26
N ARG A 102 7.59 -15.07 -1.47
CA ARG A 102 7.00 -16.40 -1.69
C ARG A 102 7.51 -17.05 -2.95
N ALA A 103 7.65 -16.30 -4.04
CA ALA A 103 8.19 -16.83 -5.28
C ALA A 103 9.63 -17.29 -5.14
N ILE A 104 10.47 -16.51 -4.47
CA ILE A 104 11.85 -16.88 -4.16
C ILE A 104 11.86 -18.14 -3.29
N ARG A 105 11.09 -18.15 -2.20
CA ARG A 105 11.03 -19.28 -1.27
C ARG A 105 10.62 -20.58 -1.95
N MET A 106 9.67 -20.56 -2.87
CA MET A 106 9.25 -21.77 -3.60
C MET A 106 10.39 -22.43 -4.38
N ILE A 107 11.38 -21.67 -4.86
CA ILE A 107 12.56 -22.23 -5.53
C ILE A 107 13.41 -23.04 -4.55
N PHE A 108 13.57 -22.55 -3.32
CA PHE A 108 14.32 -23.24 -2.26
C PHE A 108 13.53 -24.43 -1.72
N ASP A 109 12.24 -24.27 -1.45
CA ASP A 109 11.39 -25.34 -0.93
C ASP A 109 11.30 -26.52 -1.92
N GLU A 110 11.32 -26.27 -3.24
CA GLU A 110 11.41 -27.32 -4.28
C GLU A 110 12.77 -28.06 -4.25
N ASP A 111 13.87 -27.32 -4.15
CA ASP A 111 15.23 -27.90 -4.14
C ASP A 111 15.51 -28.70 -2.85
N ASP A 112 14.99 -28.25 -1.72
CA ASP A 112 15.14 -28.90 -0.42
C ASP A 112 14.13 -30.05 -0.22
N GLY A 113 13.19 -30.24 -1.17
CA GLY A 113 12.14 -31.25 -1.08
C GLY A 113 11.09 -30.98 0.01
N MET A 114 10.98 -29.73 0.47
CA MET A 114 10.06 -29.28 1.53
C MET A 114 8.64 -29.06 1.01
N GLU A 115 8.51 -28.61 -0.23
CA GLU A 115 7.22 -28.48 -0.93
C GLU A 115 7.44 -28.93 -2.38
N ILE A 116 6.58 -29.80 -2.92
CA ILE A 116 6.60 -30.18 -4.33
C ILE A 116 5.54 -29.33 -5.03
N PRO A 117 5.91 -28.27 -5.76
CA PRO A 117 4.93 -27.42 -6.41
C PRO A 117 4.19 -28.21 -7.49
N HIS A 118 2.89 -27.98 -7.63
CA HIS A 118 2.08 -28.62 -8.67
C HIS A 118 2.55 -28.29 -10.10
N GLU A 119 3.32 -27.21 -10.26
CA GLU A 119 3.90 -26.75 -11.53
C GLU A 119 5.38 -26.39 -11.30
N SER A 120 6.25 -26.71 -12.27
CA SER A 120 7.70 -26.48 -12.17
C SER A 120 8.06 -25.02 -11.85
N THR A 121 9.00 -24.82 -10.91
CA THR A 121 9.52 -23.47 -10.58
C THR A 121 10.57 -22.95 -11.58
N GLN A 122 10.95 -23.74 -12.58
CA GLN A 122 12.06 -23.44 -13.50
C GLN A 122 12.00 -22.01 -14.07
N LYS A 123 10.82 -21.56 -14.51
CA LYS A 123 10.69 -20.21 -15.10
C LYS A 123 10.78 -19.08 -14.07
N ILE A 124 10.38 -19.34 -12.81
CA ILE A 124 10.62 -18.39 -11.71
C ILE A 124 12.12 -18.28 -11.48
N ARG A 125 12.83 -19.41 -11.47
CA ARG A 125 14.28 -19.46 -11.29
C ARG A 125 15.01 -18.69 -12.39
N GLU A 126 14.71 -18.96 -13.65
CA GLU A 126 15.29 -18.22 -14.79
C GLU A 126 15.07 -16.71 -14.65
N LEU A 127 13.85 -16.30 -14.28
CA LEU A 127 13.53 -14.89 -14.07
C LEU A 127 14.24 -14.30 -12.84
N LEU A 128 14.43 -15.08 -11.77
CA LEU A 128 15.17 -14.67 -10.58
C LEU A 128 16.62 -14.33 -10.95
N LEU A 129 17.30 -15.26 -11.64
CA LEU A 129 18.68 -15.12 -12.07
C LEU A 129 18.85 -13.88 -12.95
N GLU A 130 17.96 -13.72 -13.94
CA GLU A 130 17.96 -12.56 -14.85
C GLU A 130 17.70 -11.23 -14.12
N TYR A 131 16.67 -11.16 -13.26
CA TYR A 131 16.26 -9.91 -12.62
C TYR A 131 17.27 -9.42 -11.58
N PHE A 132 17.80 -10.34 -10.77
CA PHE A 132 18.80 -9.99 -9.77
C PHE A 132 20.21 -9.91 -10.35
N ASN A 133 20.41 -10.40 -11.58
CA ASN A 133 21.70 -10.51 -12.26
C ASN A 133 22.68 -11.35 -11.44
N ILE A 134 22.26 -12.59 -11.18
CA ILE A 134 22.99 -13.60 -10.41
C ILE A 134 23.10 -14.90 -11.20
N GLU A 135 24.12 -15.70 -10.93
CA GLU A 135 24.38 -16.96 -11.66
C GLU A 135 23.81 -18.17 -10.93
N ASP A 136 23.85 -18.17 -9.59
CA ASP A 136 23.26 -19.21 -8.75
C ASP A 136 22.12 -18.64 -7.89
N LYS A 137 21.11 -19.47 -7.59
CA LYS A 137 20.00 -19.08 -6.71
C LYS A 137 20.48 -18.64 -5.32
N VAL A 138 21.59 -19.19 -4.81
CA VAL A 138 22.14 -18.90 -3.48
C VAL A 138 22.65 -17.45 -3.40
N ASP A 139 23.07 -16.87 -4.51
CA ASP A 139 23.52 -15.47 -4.57
C ASP A 139 22.39 -14.47 -4.22
N ILE A 140 21.13 -14.90 -4.27
CA ILE A 140 19.99 -14.08 -3.81
C ILE A 140 20.15 -13.65 -2.35
N LEU A 141 20.86 -14.43 -1.52
CA LEU A 141 21.10 -14.11 -0.12
C LEU A 141 21.83 -12.76 0.02
N GLU A 142 22.70 -12.39 -0.92
CA GLU A 142 23.32 -11.06 -0.91
C GLU A 142 22.28 -9.95 -1.05
N HIS A 143 21.27 -10.14 -1.90
CA HIS A 143 20.18 -9.17 -2.10
C HIS A 143 19.12 -9.17 -0.99
N LEU A 144 19.06 -10.23 -0.18
CA LEU A 144 18.11 -10.35 0.93
C LEU A 144 18.71 -9.88 2.27
N TYR A 145 20.03 -9.94 2.43
CA TYR A 145 20.71 -9.59 3.67
C TYR A 145 21.67 -8.41 3.50
N SER A 146 22.81 -8.61 2.82
CA SER A 146 23.93 -7.64 2.81
C SER A 146 23.64 -6.38 1.99
N LYS A 147 22.99 -6.54 0.83
CA LYS A 147 22.63 -5.45 -0.12
C LYS A 147 21.11 -5.26 -0.16
N PHE A 148 20.44 -5.44 0.97
CA PHE A 148 19.00 -5.47 1.04
C PHE A 148 18.35 -4.16 0.56
N GLN A 149 17.46 -4.28 -0.42
CA GLN A 149 16.62 -3.18 -0.90
C GLN A 149 15.17 -3.68 -1.07
N LYS A 150 14.29 -3.33 -0.11
CA LYS A 150 12.87 -3.74 -0.11
C LYS A 150 12.17 -3.45 -1.45
N SER A 151 12.43 -2.27 -2.03
CA SER A 151 11.85 -1.86 -3.30
C SER A 151 12.30 -2.73 -4.48
N LYS A 152 13.58 -3.11 -4.53
CA LYS A 152 14.12 -4.03 -5.55
C LYS A 152 13.47 -5.40 -5.43
N VAL A 153 13.40 -5.96 -4.23
CA VAL A 153 12.74 -7.25 -4.00
C VAL A 153 11.25 -7.18 -4.37
N ALA A 154 10.54 -6.13 -3.97
CA ALA A 154 9.13 -5.96 -4.33
C ALA A 154 8.90 -5.77 -5.85
N LEU A 155 9.84 -5.15 -6.56
CA LEU A 155 9.74 -4.97 -8.01
C LEU A 155 9.88 -6.29 -8.77
N PHE A 156 10.46 -7.34 -8.18
CA PHE A 156 10.46 -8.68 -8.77
C PHE A 156 9.04 -9.19 -9.06
N THR A 157 8.05 -8.82 -8.24
CA THR A 157 6.63 -9.13 -8.50
C THR A 157 6.11 -8.59 -9.81
N LYS A 158 6.60 -7.41 -10.22
CA LYS A 158 6.24 -6.83 -11.52
C LYS A 158 6.76 -7.70 -12.65
N GLU A 159 7.98 -8.21 -12.53
CA GLU A 159 8.56 -9.09 -13.54
C GLU A 159 7.84 -10.44 -13.58
N LEU A 160 7.49 -11.00 -12.42
CA LEU A 160 6.65 -12.20 -12.32
C LEU A 160 5.33 -11.96 -13.06
N ALA A 161 4.62 -10.86 -12.76
CA ALA A 161 3.32 -10.55 -13.36
C ALA A 161 3.36 -10.32 -14.89
N LYS A 162 4.51 -9.92 -15.46
CA LYS A 162 4.66 -9.76 -16.91
C LYS A 162 4.70 -11.10 -17.64
N ARG A 163 5.14 -12.18 -16.99
CA ARG A 163 5.28 -13.50 -17.63
C ARG A 163 4.04 -14.35 -17.33
N ALA A 164 3.42 -14.89 -18.38
CA ALA A 164 2.16 -15.63 -18.30
C ALA A 164 2.28 -17.04 -17.67
N PHE A 165 3.48 -17.45 -17.26
CA PHE A 165 3.75 -18.76 -16.68
C PHE A 165 4.26 -18.58 -15.26
N ILE A 166 3.36 -18.76 -14.32
CA ILE A 166 3.63 -18.66 -12.89
C ILE A 166 2.96 -19.91 -12.28
N PRO A 167 3.65 -20.66 -11.41
CA PRO A 167 3.08 -21.81 -10.70
C PRO A 167 1.79 -21.47 -9.95
N VAL A 168 0.80 -22.36 -9.93
CA VAL A 168 -0.54 -22.18 -9.33
C VAL A 168 -0.54 -21.43 -7.99
N PRO A 169 0.38 -21.64 -7.02
CA PRO A 169 0.35 -20.87 -5.77
C PRO A 169 0.59 -19.37 -6.02
N ILE A 170 1.60 -19.02 -6.82
CA ILE A 170 1.93 -17.63 -7.16
C ILE A 170 1.00 -17.11 -8.25
N ARG A 171 0.46 -17.96 -9.14
CA ARG A 171 -0.53 -17.58 -10.16
C ARG A 171 -1.91 -17.41 -9.57
N THR A 172 -2.28 -18.14 -8.54
CA THR A 172 -3.43 -17.84 -7.69
C THR A 172 -3.14 -16.50 -7.04
N ILE A 173 -2.03 -16.33 -6.31
CA ILE A 173 -1.70 -15.02 -5.70
C ILE A 173 -1.64 -13.88 -6.74
N LEU A 174 -1.13 -14.09 -7.95
CA LEU A 174 -0.95 -13.09 -9.01
C LEU A 174 -2.15 -12.95 -9.94
N GLN A 175 -3.02 -13.93 -10.16
CA GLN A 175 -4.35 -13.73 -10.73
C GLN A 175 -5.22 -13.03 -9.70
N TYR A 176 -5.04 -13.33 -8.41
CA TYR A 176 -5.71 -12.66 -7.30
C TYR A 176 -5.18 -11.22 -7.11
N PHE A 177 -3.93 -10.98 -7.48
CA PHE A 177 -3.38 -9.64 -7.57
C PHE A 177 -3.72 -8.96 -8.89
N PHE A 178 -3.70 -9.64 -10.06
CA PHE A 178 -3.67 -9.12 -11.44
C PHE A 178 -4.81 -9.55 -12.42
N SER A 179 -5.92 -10.17 -12.00
CA SER A 179 -7.02 -10.55 -12.92
C SER A 179 -7.96 -9.39 -13.31
N TYR A 180 -7.50 -8.47 -14.19
CA TYR A 180 -8.27 -7.89 -15.30
C TYR A 180 -7.39 -6.97 -16.18
N ARG A 181 -6.65 -7.53 -17.15
CA ARG A 181 -6.35 -6.83 -18.42
C ARG A 181 -5.76 -7.77 -19.48
N TYR A 182 -6.62 -8.49 -20.19
CA TYR A 182 -6.29 -8.95 -21.55
C TYR A 182 -7.38 -8.52 -22.52
N ARG A 183 -7.55 -7.20 -22.69
CA ARG A 183 -8.06 -6.60 -23.93
C ARG A 183 -7.64 -5.14 -24.06
N ARG A 184 -6.82 -4.92 -25.08
CA ARG A 184 -6.41 -3.67 -25.77
C ARG A 184 -5.52 -2.66 -25.03
N SER A 185 -4.33 -2.54 -25.64
CA SER A 185 -3.48 -1.36 -25.84
C SER A 185 -3.95 -0.08 -25.14
N CYS A 186 -3.25 0.30 -24.07
CA CYS A 186 -2.89 1.68 -23.76
C CYS A 186 -2.06 1.73 -22.48
N SER A 187 -0.88 2.33 -22.58
CA SER A 187 0.04 2.66 -21.50
C SER A 187 -0.69 3.41 -20.38
N LYS A 188 -0.89 2.74 -19.23
CA LYS A 188 -1.11 3.30 -17.89
C LYS A 188 -1.14 2.14 -16.90
N GLN A 189 -0.06 2.01 -16.12
CA GLN A 189 0.06 1.09 -14.99
C GLN A 189 -0.94 1.49 -13.90
N VAL A 190 -1.22 0.55 -12.99
CA VAL A 190 -2.06 0.68 -11.80
C VAL A 190 -3.55 0.44 -12.06
N ILE A 191 -3.98 -0.78 -11.74
CA ILE A 191 -5.12 -1.17 -10.89
C ILE A 191 -5.02 -2.68 -10.87
N LEU A 192 -4.73 -3.29 -9.71
CA LEU A 192 -4.91 -4.71 -9.43
C LEU A 192 -4.38 -4.97 -8.00
N ARG A 193 -5.31 -4.97 -7.03
CA ARG A 193 -5.04 -4.83 -5.57
C ARG A 193 -5.99 -5.60 -4.64
N LEU A 194 -6.87 -6.49 -5.12
CA LEU A 194 -8.10 -6.77 -4.37
C LEU A 194 -8.45 -8.22 -4.01
N LEU A 195 -7.92 -9.29 -4.60
CA LEU A 195 -8.55 -10.58 -4.28
C LEU A 195 -8.23 -11.18 -2.91
N GLY A 196 -7.13 -10.80 -2.24
CA GLY A 196 -6.92 -11.20 -0.83
C GLY A 196 -8.02 -10.66 0.09
N PHE A 197 -8.53 -9.45 -0.22
CA PHE A 197 -9.67 -8.86 0.44
C PHE A 197 -10.99 -9.45 -0.06
N VAL A 198 -11.18 -9.63 -1.38
CA VAL A 198 -12.40 -10.24 -1.96
C VAL A 198 -12.61 -11.66 -1.41
N HIS A 199 -11.56 -12.47 -1.22
CA HIS A 199 -11.70 -13.80 -0.63
C HIS A 199 -11.99 -13.76 0.88
N ALA A 200 -11.35 -12.84 1.61
CA ALA A 200 -11.71 -12.57 3.01
C ALA A 200 -13.17 -12.10 3.14
N VAL A 201 -13.69 -11.39 2.14
CA VAL A 201 -15.07 -10.90 2.08
C VAL A 201 -16.04 -11.97 1.57
N GLN A 202 -15.63 -12.89 0.68
CA GLN A 202 -16.44 -14.02 0.20
C GLN A 202 -16.90 -14.94 1.34
N GLY A 203 -16.11 -15.06 2.41
CA GLY A 203 -16.47 -15.80 3.62
C GLY A 203 -17.31 -15.00 4.62
N THR A 204 -17.70 -13.77 4.30
CA THR A 204 -18.46 -12.86 5.19
C THR A 204 -19.86 -12.60 4.65
N TRP A 205 -20.71 -12.04 5.50
CA TRP A 205 -22.08 -11.63 5.16
C TRP A 205 -22.15 -10.36 4.29
N ILE A 206 -21.04 -9.92 3.69
CA ILE A 206 -20.97 -8.67 2.94
C ILE A 206 -21.50 -8.92 1.52
N PRO A 207 -22.61 -8.27 1.12
CA PRO A 207 -23.29 -8.52 -0.15
C PRO A 207 -22.51 -8.06 -1.37
N LYS A 208 -21.79 -6.95 -1.19
CA LYS A 208 -21.36 -6.08 -2.26
C LYS A 208 -20.19 -5.26 -1.79
N VAL A 209 -19.14 -5.17 -2.61
CA VAL A 209 -18.01 -4.28 -2.42
C VAL A 209 -17.90 -3.37 -3.64
N ASN A 210 -17.93 -2.07 -3.39
CA ASN A 210 -17.62 -1.06 -4.39
C ASN A 210 -16.15 -0.69 -4.25
N ILE A 211 -15.39 -0.83 -5.34
CA ILE A 211 -13.98 -0.50 -5.41
C ILE A 211 -13.87 0.87 -6.06
N TYR A 212 -13.10 1.75 -5.44
CA TYR A 212 -12.89 3.11 -5.94
C TYR A 212 -11.41 3.39 -6.19
N ARG A 213 -11.15 4.26 -7.15
CA ARG A 213 -9.83 4.83 -7.40
C ARG A 213 -9.79 6.27 -6.89
N PRO A 214 -8.82 6.65 -6.03
CA PRO A 214 -8.59 8.04 -5.69
C PRO A 214 -8.27 8.85 -6.95
N SER A 215 -8.96 9.97 -7.15
CA SER A 215 -8.79 10.83 -8.33
C SER A 215 -7.86 12.02 -8.09
N THR A 216 -7.47 12.28 -6.84
CA THR A 216 -6.64 13.42 -6.45
C THR A 216 -5.57 13.06 -5.41
N SER A 217 -4.79 14.07 -4.98
CA SER A 217 -3.71 13.93 -4.01
C SER A 217 -4.24 13.68 -2.59
N SER A 218 -3.53 12.83 -1.83
CA SER A 218 -3.75 12.64 -0.39
C SER A 218 -3.61 13.94 0.41
N ALA A 219 -2.90 14.94 -0.11
CA ALA A 219 -2.79 16.26 0.50
C ALA A 219 -4.14 16.95 0.71
N ILE A 220 -5.11 16.73 -0.20
CA ILE A 220 -6.47 17.27 -0.06
C ILE A 220 -7.15 16.68 1.17
N GLY A 221 -7.03 15.37 1.37
CA GLY A 221 -7.62 14.71 2.53
C GLY A 221 -6.92 15.08 3.84
N ALA A 222 -5.61 15.33 3.82
CA ALA A 222 -4.93 15.92 4.98
C ALA A 222 -5.53 17.29 5.34
N ALA A 223 -5.84 18.14 4.35
CA ALA A 223 -6.52 19.42 4.58
C ALA A 223 -7.96 19.26 5.10
N VAL A 224 -8.72 18.27 4.60
CA VAL A 224 -10.05 17.92 5.13
C VAL A 224 -9.99 17.56 6.61
N MET A 225 -9.04 16.72 7.00
CA MET A 225 -8.89 16.30 8.39
C MET A 225 -8.51 17.46 9.31
N VAL A 226 -7.64 18.37 8.85
CA VAL A 226 -7.31 19.61 9.57
C VAL A 226 -8.56 20.44 9.80
N ALA A 227 -9.39 20.64 8.77
CA ALA A 227 -10.62 21.42 8.88
C ALA A 227 -11.59 20.80 9.89
N GLN A 228 -11.78 19.47 9.85
CA GLN A 228 -12.62 18.75 10.81
C GLN A 228 -12.12 18.92 12.25
N GLN A 229 -10.82 18.74 12.50
CA GLN A 229 -10.23 18.93 13.83
C GLN A 229 -10.23 20.39 14.29
N ALA A 230 -10.27 21.33 13.34
CA ALA A 230 -10.43 22.74 13.62
C ALA A 230 -11.89 23.16 13.87
N GLY A 231 -12.86 22.26 13.72
CA GLY A 231 -14.29 22.57 13.80
C GLY A 231 -14.79 23.39 12.60
N ILE A 232 -14.07 23.38 11.48
CA ILE A 232 -14.40 24.12 10.26
C ILE A 232 -15.10 23.17 9.29
N SER A 233 -16.32 23.52 8.90
CA SER A 233 -17.05 22.81 7.85
C SER A 233 -16.53 23.23 6.47
N ILE A 234 -16.09 22.26 5.68
CA ILE A 234 -15.74 22.45 4.27
C ILE A 234 -16.51 21.45 3.41
N PRO A 235 -16.89 21.80 2.16
CA PRO A 235 -17.50 20.84 1.25
C PRO A 235 -16.62 19.61 1.08
N HIS A 236 -17.20 18.42 1.25
CA HIS A 236 -16.44 17.18 1.10
C HIS A 236 -15.97 17.01 -0.35
N PRO A 237 -14.67 16.78 -0.60
CA PRO A 237 -14.11 16.86 -1.95
C PRO A 237 -14.51 15.70 -2.87
N ASN A 238 -15.02 14.58 -2.34
CA ASN A 238 -15.54 13.44 -3.10
C ASN A 238 -14.61 12.99 -4.23
N CYS A 239 -13.31 12.91 -3.94
CA CYS A 239 -12.27 12.69 -4.93
C CYS A 239 -12.01 11.21 -5.20
N ALA A 240 -13.05 10.48 -5.58
CA ALA A 240 -12.95 9.07 -5.94
C ALA A 240 -13.87 8.72 -7.11
N SER A 241 -13.38 7.91 -8.03
CA SER A 241 -14.18 7.34 -9.12
C SER A 241 -14.45 5.86 -8.86
N LEU A 242 -15.70 5.43 -9.05
CA LEU A 242 -16.05 4.01 -8.98
C LEU A 242 -15.30 3.27 -10.09
N LEU A 243 -14.57 2.26 -9.68
CA LEU A 243 -13.81 1.40 -10.58
C LEU A 243 -14.61 0.15 -10.94
N GLU A 244 -15.08 -0.55 -9.91
CA GLU A 244 -15.73 -1.84 -10.05
C GLU A 244 -16.69 -2.07 -8.89
N THR A 245 -17.69 -2.90 -9.13
CA THR A 245 -18.60 -3.39 -8.11
C THR A 245 -18.54 -4.91 -8.15
N ILE A 246 -18.13 -5.51 -7.04
CA ILE A 246 -18.14 -6.96 -6.87
C ILE A 246 -19.35 -7.31 -6.02
N ASN A 247 -20.24 -8.13 -6.56
CA ASN A 247 -21.34 -8.72 -5.82
C ASN A 247 -20.93 -10.15 -5.43
N PHE A 248 -21.21 -10.52 -4.18
CA PHE A 248 -20.83 -11.82 -3.62
C PHE A 248 -21.99 -12.83 -3.61
N TYR A 249 -23.05 -12.54 -4.39
CA TYR A 249 -24.23 -13.37 -4.59
C TYR A 249 -24.40 -13.74 -6.06
#